data_AF-G2GJP5-F1
#
_entry.id   AF-G2GJP5-F1
#
_cell.length_a   1.000
_cell.length_b   1.000
_cell.length_c   1.000
_cell.angle_alpha   90.00
_cell.angle_beta   90.00
_cell.angle_gamma   90.00
#
_symmetry.space_group_name_H-M   'P 1'
#
loop_
_entity.id
_entity.type
_entity.pdbx_description
1 polymer ?
#
loop_
_entity_poly.entity_id
_entity_poly.type
_entity_poly.pdbx_seq_one_letter_code
_entity_poly.pdbx_strand_id
1 'polypeptide(L)'
;MPDAARISDELAAVVTGARRRALRDGDRQIDSAHLLHSLLEHDPDVYAAFGEGPHMARLLGYLVQRSIGYGLRWQGAVEDSGAVPVVTGGEGFSPLAAAAMRDTCLRAARRGDSQARGIDLLAAITADPQARAVEVLARAGIDAQALSTGIEDGAEAYDAASALPGDRDLPDLSGAVHGSHDAYGPGGALRGSRGAYGQGGRDTYVPGAGSAGRRGGAYAAGDDNVR
;
A
#
# COMPACT_ATOMS: atom_id res chain seq x y z
N MET A 1 -27.73 13.21 9.10
CA MET A 1 -26.43 12.93 8.49
C MET A 1 -25.84 11.76 9.26
N PRO A 2 -25.48 10.64 8.63
CA PRO A 2 -24.69 9.63 9.35
C PRO A 2 -23.41 10.30 9.86
N ASP A 3 -22.98 9.96 11.07
CA ASP A 3 -21.67 10.40 11.56
C ASP A 3 -20.62 9.93 10.56
N ALA A 4 -19.83 10.86 10.03
CA ALA A 4 -18.73 10.50 9.15
C ALA A 4 -17.77 9.59 9.93
N ALA A 5 -17.40 8.45 9.34
CA ALA A 5 -16.48 7.52 9.98
C ALA A 5 -15.20 8.26 10.40
N ARG A 6 -14.73 7.99 11.61
CA ARG A 6 -13.48 8.58 12.12
C ARG A 6 -12.31 7.90 11.43
N ILE A 7 -11.19 8.58 11.24
CA ILE A 7 -9.97 7.90 10.77
C ILE A 7 -9.40 7.01 11.89
N SER A 8 -8.83 5.86 11.53
CA SER A 8 -8.13 4.99 12.49
C SER A 8 -6.81 5.64 12.96
N ASP A 9 -6.22 5.12 14.04
CA ASP A 9 -4.94 5.61 14.55
C ASP A 9 -3.80 5.37 13.55
N GLU A 10 -3.85 4.24 12.83
CA GLU A 10 -2.91 3.92 11.74
C GLU A 10 -3.06 4.92 10.60
N LEU A 11 -4.29 5.24 10.20
CA LEU A 11 -4.56 6.23 9.16
C LEU A 11 -4.15 7.65 9.62
N ALA A 12 -4.28 7.98 10.91
CA ALA A 12 -3.75 9.22 11.46
C ALA A 12 -2.22 9.27 11.44
N ALA A 13 -1.54 8.14 11.68
CA ALA A 13 -0.08 8.02 11.53
C ALA A 13 0.36 8.21 10.07
N VAL A 14 -0.39 7.65 9.11
CA VAL A 14 -0.21 7.89 7.67
C VAL A 14 -0.31 9.37 7.33
N VAL A 15 -1.36 10.07 7.79
CA VAL A 15 -1.51 11.51 7.53
C VAL A 15 -0.35 12.30 8.13
N THR A 16 0.09 11.94 9.34
CA THR A 16 1.22 12.60 10.00
C THR A 16 2.53 12.37 9.25
N GLY A 17 2.78 11.14 8.76
CA GLY A 17 3.96 10.81 7.95
C GLY A 17 3.97 11.54 6.61
N ALA A 18 2.82 11.60 5.92
CA ALA A 18 2.64 12.36 4.70
C ALA A 18 2.93 13.86 4.90
N ARG A 19 2.47 14.44 6.02
CA ARG A 19 2.74 15.84 6.39
C ARG A 19 4.23 16.11 6.60
N ARG A 20 4.93 15.26 7.37
CA ARG A 20 6.38 15.40 7.59
C ARG A 20 7.16 15.35 6.26
N ARG A 21 6.72 14.48 5.35
CA ARG A 21 7.33 14.32 4.03
C ARG A 21 7.12 15.55 3.15
N ALA A 22 5.88 16.04 3.05
CA ALA A 22 5.59 17.26 2.30
C ALA A 22 6.42 18.45 2.80
N LEU A 23 6.54 18.62 4.12
CA LEU A 23 7.38 19.67 4.73
C LEU A 23 8.87 19.49 4.40
N ARG A 24 9.40 18.26 4.49
CA ARG A 24 10.80 17.96 4.15
C ARG A 24 11.09 18.21 2.67
N ASP A 25 10.12 17.93 1.81
CA ASP A 25 10.23 18.09 0.37
C ASP A 25 10.01 19.56 -0.07
N GLY A 26 9.60 20.44 0.85
CA GLY A 26 9.34 21.86 0.59
C GLY A 26 7.98 22.12 -0.07
N ASP A 27 7.08 21.15 -0.06
CA ASP A 27 5.76 21.25 -0.67
C ASP A 27 4.79 22.01 0.24
N ARG A 28 3.98 22.88 -0.36
CA ARG A 28 2.96 23.68 0.34
C ARG A 28 1.74 22.86 0.76
N GLN A 29 1.57 21.67 0.17
CA GLN A 29 0.41 20.80 0.33
C GLN A 29 0.83 19.34 0.39
N ILE A 30 0.06 18.53 1.11
CA ILE A 30 0.08 17.08 1.09
C ILE A 30 -0.73 16.62 -0.13
N ASP A 31 -0.04 16.03 -1.11
CA ASP A 31 -0.64 15.46 -2.33
C ASP A 31 -0.94 13.95 -2.18
N SER A 32 -1.63 13.36 -3.14
CA SER A 32 -1.98 11.92 -3.09
C SER A 32 -0.77 10.99 -3.14
N ALA A 33 0.38 11.41 -3.67
CA ALA A 33 1.60 10.61 -3.65
C ALA A 33 2.29 10.63 -2.27
N HIS A 34 2.21 11.72 -1.52
CA HIS A 34 2.65 11.73 -0.12
C HIS A 34 1.83 10.75 0.72
N LEU A 35 0.52 10.72 0.50
CA LEU A 35 -0.39 9.78 1.14
C LEU A 35 -0.04 8.34 0.75
N LEU A 36 0.11 8.04 -0.55
CA LEU A 36 0.51 6.71 -1.01
C LEU A 36 1.84 6.25 -0.40
N HIS A 37 2.85 7.11 -0.38
CA HIS A 37 4.14 6.79 0.23
C HIS A 37 3.97 6.48 1.72
N SER A 38 3.22 7.32 2.44
CA SER A 38 3.03 7.11 3.88
C SER A 38 2.19 5.87 4.19
N LEU A 39 1.24 5.50 3.33
CA LEU A 39 0.46 4.26 3.44
C LEU A 39 1.39 3.05 3.35
N LEU A 40 2.23 2.98 2.31
CA LEU A 40 3.17 1.87 2.11
C LEU A 40 4.18 1.71 3.27
N GLU A 41 4.44 2.78 4.02
CA GLU A 41 5.35 2.77 5.17
C GLU A 41 4.67 2.30 6.47
N HIS A 42 3.38 2.62 6.67
CA HIS A 42 2.71 2.44 7.96
C HIS A 42 1.63 1.36 7.97
N ASP A 43 1.08 0.98 6.81
CA ASP A 43 -0.04 0.05 6.70
C ASP A 43 0.41 -1.22 5.95
N PRO A 44 0.59 -2.35 6.67
CA PRO A 44 1.05 -3.61 6.07
C PRO A 44 0.01 -4.25 5.13
N ASP A 45 -1.28 -4.01 5.37
CA ASP A 45 -2.35 -4.54 4.50
C ASP A 45 -2.34 -3.80 3.16
N VAL A 46 -2.12 -2.49 3.19
CA VAL A 46 -1.88 -1.69 1.97
C VAL A 46 -0.63 -2.17 1.25
N TYR A 47 0.47 -2.41 1.95
CA TYR A 47 1.68 -2.96 1.31
C TYR A 47 1.42 -4.31 0.65
N ALA A 48 0.69 -5.21 1.33
CA ALA A 48 0.35 -6.53 0.81
C ALA A 48 -0.55 -6.49 -0.43
N ALA A 49 -1.43 -5.48 -0.56
CA ALA A 49 -2.32 -5.31 -1.72
C ALA A 49 -1.57 -5.14 -3.06
N PHE A 50 -0.31 -4.70 -3.03
CA PHE A 50 0.52 -4.57 -4.22
C PHE A 50 1.26 -5.86 -4.61
N GLY A 51 1.29 -6.86 -3.72
CA GLY A 51 2.05 -8.08 -3.88
C GLY A 51 3.58 -7.88 -3.91
N GLU A 52 4.30 -8.96 -4.21
CA GLU A 52 5.75 -8.93 -4.38
C GLU A 52 6.15 -8.78 -5.85
N GLY A 53 7.26 -8.09 -6.11
CA GLY A 53 7.87 -8.09 -7.44
C GLY A 53 8.53 -6.78 -7.89
N PRO A 54 9.00 -6.72 -9.14
CA PRO A 54 9.76 -5.58 -9.69
C PRO A 54 8.93 -4.30 -9.82
N HIS A 55 7.60 -4.40 -9.79
CA HIS A 55 6.70 -3.23 -9.80
C HIS A 55 6.75 -2.47 -8.46
N MET A 56 6.77 -3.19 -7.33
CA MET A 56 6.90 -2.59 -5.99
C MET A 56 8.24 -1.85 -5.84
N ALA A 57 9.34 -2.47 -6.25
CA ALA A 57 10.66 -1.83 -6.22
C ALA A 57 10.70 -0.53 -7.06
N ARG A 58 10.05 -0.52 -8.23
CA ARG A 58 9.92 0.69 -9.07
C ARG A 58 9.02 1.74 -8.43
N LEU A 59 7.90 1.35 -7.84
CA LEU A 59 6.99 2.25 -7.12
C LEU A 59 7.74 2.99 -6.00
N LEU A 60 8.43 2.25 -5.12
CA LEU A 60 9.24 2.83 -4.06
C LEU A 60 10.36 3.72 -4.63
N GLY A 61 11.01 3.30 -5.72
CA GLY A 61 12.01 4.11 -6.43
C GLY A 61 11.46 5.46 -6.91
N TYR A 62 10.29 5.48 -7.54
CA TYR A 62 9.64 6.72 -8.00
C TYR A 62 9.20 7.61 -6.83
N LEU A 63 8.64 7.03 -5.77
CA LEU A 63 8.21 7.76 -4.57
C LEU A 63 9.40 8.38 -3.81
N VAL A 64 10.54 7.70 -3.76
CA VAL A 64 11.78 8.23 -3.17
C VAL A 64 12.38 9.34 -4.03
N GLN A 65 12.47 9.15 -5.36
CA GLN A 65 13.02 10.13 -6.30
C GLN A 65 12.29 11.48 -6.24
N ARG A 66 10.95 11.45 -6.14
CA ARG A 66 10.15 12.64 -5.88
C ARG A 66 10.66 13.38 -4.65
N SER A 67 10.82 12.63 -3.57
CA SER A 67 11.09 13.13 -2.23
C SER A 67 12.53 13.66 -2.03
N ILE A 68 13.34 13.65 -3.10
CA ILE A 68 14.69 14.23 -3.15
C ILE A 68 14.87 15.24 -4.30
N GLY A 69 13.78 15.58 -5.03
CA GLY A 69 13.79 16.64 -6.04
C GLY A 69 14.51 16.33 -7.36
N TYR A 70 14.79 15.06 -7.68
CA TYR A 70 15.48 14.67 -8.92
C TYR A 70 14.56 13.94 -9.92
N GLY A 71 14.73 14.28 -11.21
CA GLY A 71 14.46 13.38 -12.33
C GLY A 71 13.09 13.44 -13.00
N LEU A 72 12.09 14.07 -12.39
CA LEU A 72 10.78 14.24 -13.01
C LEU A 72 10.23 15.62 -12.64
N ARG A 73 9.80 16.40 -13.63
CA ARG A 73 9.20 17.73 -13.41
C ARG A 73 7.81 17.58 -12.78
N TRP A 74 7.75 17.31 -11.47
CA TRP A 74 6.51 17.14 -10.71
C TRP A 74 5.89 18.49 -10.29
N GLN A 75 6.60 19.60 -10.56
CA GLN A 75 6.17 21.00 -10.43
C GLN A 75 5.08 21.39 -11.47
N GLY A 76 4.12 20.50 -11.71
CA GLY A 76 2.98 20.68 -12.61
C GLY A 76 1.66 20.63 -11.84
N ALA A 77 0.76 21.56 -12.18
CA ALA A 77 -0.52 21.86 -11.54
C ALA A 77 -1.60 20.75 -11.65
N VAL A 78 -1.23 19.47 -11.68
CA VAL A 78 -2.19 18.37 -11.97
C VAL A 78 -3.23 18.24 -10.86
N GLU A 79 -2.81 18.25 -9.59
CA GLU A 79 -3.77 18.27 -8.47
C GLU A 79 -4.26 19.68 -8.11
N ASP A 80 -3.67 20.72 -8.72
CA ASP A 80 -3.94 22.15 -8.46
C ASP A 80 -4.92 22.77 -9.49
N SER A 81 -5.26 22.04 -10.57
CA SER A 81 -6.06 22.54 -11.69
C SER A 81 -7.55 22.60 -11.33
N GLY A 82 -7.96 23.64 -10.62
CA GLY A 82 -9.37 24.07 -10.66
C GLY A 82 -9.89 24.93 -9.50
N ALA A 83 -9.20 25.01 -8.36
CA ALA A 83 -9.73 25.74 -7.21
C ALA A 83 -9.00 27.08 -7.01
N VAL A 84 -9.72 28.19 -7.24
CA VAL A 84 -9.39 29.50 -6.65
C VAL A 84 -9.19 29.30 -5.14
N PRO A 85 -8.21 29.95 -4.47
CA PRO A 85 -8.02 29.79 -3.04
C PRO A 85 -9.22 30.38 -2.28
N VAL A 86 -10.27 29.59 -2.16
CA VAL A 86 -11.32 29.78 -1.17
C VAL A 86 -10.71 29.28 0.12
N VAL A 87 -10.40 30.21 1.02
CA VAL A 87 -10.07 29.89 2.41
C VAL A 87 -11.32 29.33 3.06
N THR A 88 -11.54 28.02 2.90
CA THR A 88 -12.45 27.22 3.73
C THR A 88 -11.89 25.80 3.87
N GLY A 89 -11.09 25.57 4.91
CA GLY A 89 -11.11 24.31 5.66
C GLY A 89 -10.56 23.02 5.03
N GLY A 90 -9.46 23.06 4.27
CA GLY A 90 -8.68 21.85 3.93
C GLY A 90 -7.28 21.94 4.55
N GLU A 91 -6.94 21.05 5.47
CA GLU A 91 -5.79 21.07 6.39
C GLU A 91 -4.40 20.91 5.72
N GLY A 92 -4.09 21.69 4.69
CA GLY A 92 -2.82 21.60 3.96
C GLY A 92 -2.75 20.42 3.00
N PHE A 93 -3.88 19.91 2.51
CA PHE A 93 -3.96 18.91 1.44
C PHE A 93 -4.14 19.57 0.07
N SER A 94 -3.73 18.89 -1.01
CA SER A 94 -4.17 19.21 -2.36
C SER A 94 -5.69 18.95 -2.53
N PRO A 95 -6.36 19.56 -3.52
CA PRO A 95 -7.78 19.29 -3.80
C PRO A 95 -8.13 17.80 -3.96
N LEU A 96 -7.32 17.04 -4.70
CA LEU A 96 -7.55 15.60 -4.92
C LEU A 96 -7.28 14.78 -3.66
N ALA A 97 -6.22 15.11 -2.89
CA ALA A 97 -5.98 14.46 -1.61
C ALA A 97 -7.11 14.73 -0.60
N ALA A 98 -7.63 15.95 -0.55
CA ALA A 98 -8.77 16.30 0.29
C ALA A 98 -10.05 15.58 -0.13
N ALA A 99 -10.27 15.39 -1.44
CA ALA A 99 -11.38 14.59 -1.95
C ALA A 99 -11.25 13.11 -1.55
N ALA A 100 -10.05 12.54 -1.69
CA ALA A 100 -9.77 11.16 -1.29
C ALA A 100 -9.96 10.94 0.22
N MET A 101 -9.51 11.86 1.08
CA MET A 101 -9.74 11.78 2.53
C MET A 101 -11.23 11.78 2.89
N ARG A 102 -12.06 12.56 2.19
CA ARG A 102 -13.51 12.52 2.38
C ARG A 102 -14.12 11.21 1.91
N ASP A 103 -13.73 10.72 0.73
CA ASP A 103 -14.24 9.44 0.21
C ASP A 103 -13.80 8.25 1.08
N THR A 104 -12.62 8.31 1.69
CA THR A 104 -12.15 7.32 2.68
C THR A 104 -13.16 7.11 3.80
N CYS A 105 -13.66 8.20 4.42
CA CYS A 105 -14.69 8.13 5.46
C CYS A 105 -16.02 7.59 4.92
N LEU A 106 -16.38 7.91 3.68
CA LEU A 106 -17.59 7.38 3.05
C LEU A 106 -17.47 5.87 2.77
N ARG A 107 -16.29 5.39 2.36
CA ARG A 107 -16.00 3.97 2.15
C ARG A 107 -16.15 3.16 3.43
N ALA A 108 -15.61 3.65 4.54
CA ALA A 108 -15.77 3.02 5.85
C ALA A 108 -17.24 2.92 6.27
N ALA A 109 -17.99 4.03 6.13
CA ALA A 109 -19.41 4.04 6.44
C ALA A 109 -20.23 3.07 5.56
N ARG A 110 -19.88 2.91 4.27
CA ARG A 110 -20.52 1.95 3.37
C ARG A 110 -20.34 0.48 3.80
N ARG A 111 -19.20 0.15 4.42
CA ARG A 111 -18.96 -1.18 5.01
C ARG A 111 -19.59 -1.35 6.40
N GLY A 112 -20.23 -0.30 6.94
CA GLY A 112 -20.73 -0.31 8.31
C GLY A 112 -19.63 -0.18 9.38
N ASP A 113 -18.41 0.20 8.98
CA ASP A 113 -17.32 0.43 9.92
C ASP A 113 -17.32 1.89 10.41
N SER A 114 -17.11 2.06 11.71
CA SER A 114 -16.99 3.37 12.33
C SER A 114 -15.62 4.01 12.13
N GLN A 115 -14.63 3.22 11.68
CA GLN A 115 -13.26 3.65 11.43
C GLN A 115 -12.84 3.46 9.97
N ALA A 116 -12.30 4.52 9.39
CA ALA A 116 -11.67 4.51 8.08
C ALA A 116 -10.20 4.07 8.20
N ARG A 117 -9.80 3.12 7.36
CA ARG A 117 -8.49 2.46 7.38
C ARG A 117 -7.64 2.86 6.18
N GLY A 118 -6.35 2.51 6.17
CA GLY A 118 -5.46 2.83 5.05
C GLY A 118 -5.89 2.20 3.73
N ILE A 119 -6.48 1.00 3.76
CA ILE A 119 -7.03 0.36 2.55
C ILE A 119 -8.16 1.18 1.90
N ASP A 120 -8.92 1.93 2.71
CA ASP A 120 -9.99 2.82 2.23
C ASP A 120 -9.42 4.04 1.54
N LEU A 121 -8.33 4.57 2.09
CA LEU A 121 -7.59 5.65 1.47
C LEU A 121 -6.92 5.19 0.17
N LEU A 122 -6.35 3.99 0.14
CA LEU A 122 -5.77 3.42 -1.08
C LEU A 122 -6.83 3.31 -2.19
N ALA A 123 -8.02 2.80 -1.88
CA ALA A 123 -9.11 2.74 -2.83
C ALA A 123 -9.56 4.14 -3.28
N ALA A 124 -9.62 5.10 -2.37
CA ALA A 124 -10.02 6.48 -2.68
C ALA A 124 -9.00 7.22 -3.58
N ILE A 125 -7.69 7.11 -3.32
CA ILE A 125 -6.66 7.79 -4.13
C ILE A 125 -6.46 7.14 -5.51
N THR A 126 -6.85 5.87 -5.69
CA THR A 126 -6.74 5.16 -6.96
C THR A 126 -7.94 5.38 -7.88
N ALA A 127 -9.08 5.83 -7.34
CA ALA A 127 -10.31 6.04 -8.08
C ALA A 127 -10.27 7.27 -9.02
N ASP A 128 -9.42 8.26 -8.74
CA ASP A 128 -9.29 9.46 -9.58
C ASP A 128 -8.03 9.37 -10.47
N PRO A 129 -8.17 9.23 -11.80
CA PRO A 129 -7.02 9.13 -12.71
C PRO A 129 -6.17 10.40 -12.77
N GLN A 130 -6.66 11.54 -12.27
CA GLN A 130 -5.89 12.78 -12.17
C GLN A 130 -5.03 12.82 -10.90
N ALA A 131 -5.23 11.90 -9.95
CA ALA A 131 -4.43 11.83 -8.75
C ALA A 131 -2.96 11.53 -9.10
N ARG A 132 -2.05 12.24 -8.44
CA ARG A 132 -0.61 12.01 -8.53
C ARG A 132 -0.26 10.57 -8.20
N ALA A 133 -0.93 9.96 -7.23
CA ALA A 133 -0.78 8.55 -6.89
C ALA A 133 -0.95 7.65 -8.12
N VAL A 134 -2.01 7.86 -8.92
CA VAL A 134 -2.27 7.09 -10.13
C VAL A 134 -1.18 7.32 -11.19
N GLU A 135 -0.70 8.54 -11.35
CA GLU A 135 0.43 8.85 -12.25
C GLU A 135 1.70 8.08 -11.85
N VAL A 136 1.98 7.96 -10.55
CA VAL A 136 3.14 7.23 -10.03
C VAL A 136 2.97 5.72 -10.21
N LEU A 137 1.77 5.19 -9.91
CA LEU A 137 1.44 3.78 -10.11
C LEU A 137 1.61 3.37 -11.58
N ALA A 138 1.10 4.19 -12.51
CA ALA A 138 1.24 3.95 -13.94
C ALA A 138 2.71 3.90 -14.39
N ARG A 139 3.58 4.79 -13.87
CA ARG A 139 5.02 4.74 -14.15
C ARG A 139 5.69 3.51 -13.56
N ALA A 140 5.24 3.04 -12.40
CA ALA A 140 5.64 1.76 -11.83
C ALA A 140 5.07 0.54 -12.58
N GLY A 141 4.26 0.76 -13.62
CA GLY A 141 3.58 -0.29 -14.38
C GLY A 141 2.51 -1.01 -13.56
N ILE A 142 1.90 -0.33 -12.59
CA ILE A 142 0.81 -0.83 -11.76
C ILE A 142 -0.49 -0.21 -12.29
N ASP A 143 -1.47 -1.05 -12.60
CA ASP A 143 -2.79 -0.61 -13.01
C ASP A 143 -3.60 -0.20 -11.76
N ALA A 144 -3.82 1.11 -11.61
CA ALA A 144 -4.56 1.66 -10.47
C ALA A 144 -6.03 1.23 -10.46
N GLN A 145 -6.65 1.02 -11.63
CA GLN A 145 -8.05 0.60 -11.71
C GLN A 145 -8.18 -0.85 -11.30
N ALA A 146 -7.29 -1.72 -11.79
CA ALA A 146 -7.26 -3.13 -11.37
C ALA A 146 -7.00 -3.26 -9.86
N LEU A 147 -6.12 -2.42 -9.31
CA LEU A 147 -5.86 -2.36 -7.87
C LEU A 147 -7.12 -1.93 -7.09
N SER A 148 -7.81 -0.88 -7.53
CA SER A 148 -9.02 -0.38 -6.88
C SER A 148 -10.13 -1.43 -6.87
N THR A 149 -10.38 -2.08 -8.02
CA THR A 149 -11.36 -3.18 -8.12
C THR A 149 -10.99 -4.36 -7.23
N GLY A 150 -9.72 -4.78 -7.19
CA GLY A 150 -9.29 -5.88 -6.33
C GLY A 150 -9.49 -5.60 -4.82
N ILE A 151 -9.35 -4.34 -4.41
CA ILE A 151 -9.64 -3.93 -3.02
C ILE A 151 -11.15 -3.99 -2.72
N GLU A 152 -11.98 -3.53 -3.66
CA GLU A 152 -13.44 -3.54 -3.51
C GLU A 152 -13.99 -4.97 -3.47
N ASP A 153 -13.54 -5.83 -4.38
CA ASP A 153 -13.90 -7.26 -4.42
C ASP A 153 -13.46 -7.99 -3.14
N GLY A 154 -12.26 -7.67 -2.63
CA GLY A 154 -11.74 -8.23 -1.38
C GLY A 154 -12.56 -7.82 -0.15
N ALA A 155 -13.08 -6.59 -0.14
CA ALA A 155 -13.96 -6.10 0.93
C ALA A 155 -15.33 -6.83 0.89
N GLU A 156 -15.93 -6.97 -0.29
CA GLU A 156 -17.21 -7.67 -0.46
C GLU A 156 -17.12 -9.16 -0.06
N ALA A 157 -16.00 -9.82 -0.39
CA ALA A 157 -15.77 -11.22 0.01
C ALA A 157 -15.65 -11.38 1.54
N TYR A 158 -15.02 -10.42 2.23
CA TYR A 158 -14.90 -10.43 3.70
C TYR A 158 -16.24 -10.15 4.38
N ASP A 159 -17.04 -9.23 3.83
CA ASP A 159 -18.40 -8.95 4.31
C ASP A 159 -19.33 -10.16 4.09
N ALA A 160 -19.24 -10.82 2.93
CA ALA A 160 -20.00 -12.04 2.66
C ALA A 160 -19.59 -13.20 3.58
N ALA A 161 -18.30 -13.37 3.85
CA ALA A 161 -17.79 -14.41 4.76
C ALA A 161 -18.16 -14.16 6.23
N SER A 162 -18.19 -12.89 6.66
CA SER A 162 -18.59 -12.49 8.02
C SER A 162 -20.12 -12.46 8.23
N ALA A 163 -20.90 -12.35 7.14
CA ALA A 163 -22.35 -12.47 7.16
C ALA A 163 -22.87 -13.93 7.20
N LEU A 164 -21.99 -14.93 7.07
CA LEU A 164 -22.37 -16.32 7.32
C LEU A 164 -22.63 -16.52 8.82
N PRO A 165 -23.80 -17.07 9.22
CA PRO A 165 -24.11 -17.27 10.62
C PRO A 165 -23.13 -18.26 11.24
N GLY A 166 -22.40 -17.80 12.26
CA GLY A 166 -21.58 -18.65 13.12
C GLY A 166 -22.43 -19.70 13.80
N ASP A 167 -21.98 -20.94 13.70
CA ASP A 167 -22.48 -22.15 14.36
C ASP A 167 -23.92 -22.58 14.01
N ARG A 168 -24.01 -23.61 13.16
CA ARG A 168 -25.16 -24.53 13.17
C ARG A 168 -24.64 -25.97 13.15
N ASP A 169 -24.79 -26.61 14.29
CA ASP A 169 -24.94 -28.05 14.50
C ASP A 169 -24.11 -28.95 13.57
N LEU A 170 -22.87 -29.21 13.97
CA LEU A 170 -22.27 -30.51 13.67
C LEU A 170 -23.19 -31.59 14.29
N PRO A 171 -23.71 -32.55 13.51
CA PRO A 171 -24.52 -33.61 14.09
C PRO A 171 -23.68 -34.40 15.09
N ASP A 172 -24.24 -34.59 16.28
CA ASP A 172 -23.68 -35.43 17.34
C ASP A 172 -23.49 -36.86 16.82
N LEU A 173 -22.22 -37.24 16.61
CA LEU A 173 -21.83 -38.61 16.27
C LEU A 173 -21.59 -39.48 17.53
N SER A 174 -22.20 -39.14 18.66
CA SER A 174 -22.25 -39.99 19.85
C SER A 174 -23.54 -40.83 19.87
N GLY A 175 -23.68 -41.78 18.93
CA GLY A 175 -24.89 -42.59 18.92
C GLY A 175 -25.01 -43.75 17.94
N ALA A 176 -23.95 -44.51 17.66
CA ALA A 176 -24.10 -45.83 17.03
C ALA A 176 -22.86 -46.71 17.21
N VAL A 177 -22.75 -47.37 18.36
CA VAL A 177 -21.91 -48.57 18.51
C VAL A 177 -22.70 -49.65 19.23
N HIS A 178 -23.44 -50.44 18.46
CA HIS A 178 -23.86 -51.78 18.86
C HIS A 178 -23.98 -52.71 17.64
N GLY A 179 -23.02 -53.64 17.55
CA GLY A 179 -23.21 -55.04 17.15
C GLY A 179 -23.51 -55.39 15.69
N SER A 180 -22.53 -56.02 15.01
CA SER A 180 -22.62 -57.28 14.22
C SER A 180 -21.38 -57.34 13.31
N HIS A 181 -20.31 -58.06 13.61
CA HIS A 181 -20.10 -59.50 13.34
C HIS A 181 -20.60 -59.91 11.93
N ASP A 182 -19.73 -59.91 10.91
CA ASP A 182 -19.15 -61.14 10.35
C ASP A 182 -18.26 -60.87 9.09
N ALA A 183 -17.08 -61.51 9.13
CA ALA A 183 -16.29 -62.14 8.06
C ALA A 183 -15.98 -61.42 6.72
N TYR A 184 -14.69 -61.06 6.50
CA TYR A 184 -13.79 -61.74 5.54
C TYR A 184 -12.31 -61.34 5.78
N GLY A 185 -11.41 -62.32 5.67
CA GLY A 185 -9.96 -62.18 5.93
C GLY A 185 -9.11 -61.75 4.71
N PRO A 186 -7.79 -62.03 4.70
CA PRO A 186 -6.75 -60.99 4.80
C PRO A 186 -5.83 -60.88 3.58
N GLY A 187 -5.10 -59.76 3.45
CA GLY A 187 -3.88 -59.74 2.63
C GLY A 187 -3.37 -58.34 2.28
N GLY A 188 -2.10 -58.06 2.60
CA GLY A 188 -1.31 -57.06 1.89
C GLY A 188 -0.71 -55.95 2.75
N ALA A 189 0.43 -56.25 3.36
CA ALA A 189 1.39 -55.24 3.80
C ALA A 189 1.93 -54.42 2.61
N LEU A 190 2.38 -53.19 2.88
CA LEU A 190 3.66 -52.55 2.47
C LEU A 190 3.53 -51.03 2.72
N ARG A 191 4.26 -50.45 3.69
CA ARG A 191 5.58 -49.80 3.50
C ARG A 191 5.45 -48.65 2.48
N GLY A 192 5.31 -47.37 2.86
CA GLY A 192 6.22 -46.57 3.67
C GLY A 192 7.06 -45.68 2.75
N SER A 193 6.98 -44.35 2.86
CA SER A 193 8.12 -43.46 2.67
C SER A 193 7.83 -42.04 3.17
N ARG A 194 8.55 -41.66 4.22
CA ARG A 194 8.93 -40.28 4.55
C ARG A 194 10.36 -40.11 4.04
N GLY A 195 10.67 -38.98 3.42
CA GLY A 195 12.02 -38.51 3.09
C GLY A 195 11.91 -37.15 2.40
N ALA A 196 12.04 -36.03 3.12
CA ALA A 196 13.29 -35.40 3.54
C ALA A 196 14.04 -34.77 2.34
N TYR A 197 13.79 -33.48 2.13
CA TYR A 197 14.49 -32.62 1.18
C TYR A 197 15.84 -32.24 1.80
N GLY A 198 16.92 -32.62 1.12
CA GLY A 198 18.30 -32.33 1.49
C GLY A 198 18.74 -30.93 1.10
N GLN A 199 19.65 -30.40 1.93
CA GLN A 199 20.43 -29.18 1.72
C GLN A 199 21.41 -29.28 0.54
N GLY A 200 21.69 -28.13 -0.08
CA GLY A 200 22.83 -27.87 -0.95
C GLY A 200 22.52 -26.68 -1.86
N GLY A 201 23.32 -25.64 -2.03
CA GLY A 201 24.66 -25.35 -1.55
C GLY A 201 24.87 -23.84 -1.52
N ARG A 202 25.84 -23.44 -0.69
CA ARG A 202 26.31 -22.08 -0.52
C ARG A 202 27.30 -21.79 -1.65
N ASP A 203 27.03 -20.78 -2.47
CA ASP A 203 28.09 -20.09 -3.20
C ASP A 203 28.30 -18.71 -2.59
N THR A 204 29.55 -18.48 -2.19
CA THR A 204 30.05 -17.33 -1.46
C THR A 204 30.54 -16.31 -2.48
N TYR A 205 29.92 -15.12 -2.50
CA TYR A 205 30.44 -13.95 -3.19
C TYR A 205 31.37 -13.17 -2.25
N VAL A 206 32.64 -13.04 -2.62
CA VAL A 206 33.63 -12.18 -1.93
C VAL A 206 33.95 -10.98 -2.84
N PRO A 207 33.97 -9.73 -2.32
CA PRO A 207 34.08 -8.52 -3.13
C PRO A 207 35.53 -8.15 -3.47
N GLY A 208 35.74 -7.65 -4.69
CA GLY A 208 36.99 -7.03 -5.13
C GLY A 208 37.07 -5.56 -4.71
N ALA A 209 38.15 -5.21 -4.03
CA ALA A 209 38.53 -3.87 -3.60
C ALA A 209 39.48 -3.19 -4.62
N GLY A 210 39.48 -1.86 -4.61
CA GLY A 210 40.44 -0.97 -5.30
C GLY A 210 39.84 -0.28 -6.53
N SER A 211 39.90 1.04 -6.72
CA SER A 211 41.04 1.92 -6.45
C SER A 211 40.62 3.39 -6.35
N ALA A 212 41.33 4.11 -5.48
CA ALA A 212 41.32 5.56 -5.34
C ALA A 212 41.96 6.27 -6.53
N GLY A 213 41.45 7.46 -6.86
CA GLY A 213 42.06 8.43 -7.77
C GLY A 213 41.75 9.87 -7.33
N ARG A 214 42.78 10.61 -6.93
CA ARG A 214 42.73 12.01 -6.46
C ARG A 214 42.77 13.04 -7.61
N ARG A 215 42.47 14.30 -7.22
CA ARG A 215 42.81 15.62 -7.82
C ARG A 215 41.85 16.06 -8.93
N GLY A 216 41.40 17.31 -9.01
CA GLY A 216 41.70 18.57 -8.31
C GLY A 216 41.12 19.71 -9.16
N GLY A 217 40.91 20.90 -8.61
CA GLY A 217 40.55 22.07 -9.42
C GLY A 217 39.69 23.10 -8.69
N ALA A 218 40.34 23.92 -7.87
CA ALA A 218 39.81 25.21 -7.47
C ALA A 218 39.95 26.20 -8.64
N TYR A 219 38.89 26.97 -8.92
CA TYR A 219 38.98 28.20 -9.69
C TYR A 219 38.46 29.35 -8.83
N ALA A 220 39.27 30.41 -8.82
CA ALA A 220 39.17 31.57 -7.99
C ALA A 220 38.17 32.61 -8.49
N ALA A 221 37.94 33.56 -7.58
CA ALA A 221 37.37 34.89 -7.70
C ALA A 221 37.47 35.59 -9.07
N GLY A 222 36.42 36.38 -9.35
CA GLY A 222 36.39 37.44 -10.34
C GLY A 222 35.27 38.41 -9.98
N ASP A 223 35.68 39.60 -9.55
CA ASP A 223 34.89 40.70 -9.03
C ASP A 223 33.96 41.36 -10.08
N ASP A 224 33.12 42.26 -9.54
CA ASP A 224 32.60 43.48 -10.15
C ASP A 224 31.57 43.40 -11.28
N ASN A 225 30.33 43.77 -10.95
CA ASN A 225 29.71 44.82 -11.75
C ASN A 225 28.77 45.72 -10.93
N VAL A 226 29.17 46.99 -10.86
CA VAL A 226 28.40 48.15 -10.44
C VAL A 226 27.62 48.66 -11.64
N ARG A 227 26.29 48.72 -11.55
CA ARG A 227 25.45 49.91 -11.82
C ARG A 227 23.97 49.57 -11.69
#